data_AF-A0A2N7Q1Y2-F1
#
_entry.id   AF-A0A2N7Q1Y2-F1
#
_cell.length_a   1.000
_cell.length_b   1.000
_cell.length_c   1.000
_cell.angle_alpha   90.00
_cell.angle_beta   90.00
_cell.angle_gamma   90.00
#
_symmetry.space_group_name_H-M   'P 1'
#
loop_
_entity.id
_entity.type
_entity.pdbx_description
1 polymer ?
#
loop_
_entity_poly.entity_id
_entity_poly.type
_entity_poly.pdbx_seq_one_letter_code
_entity_poly.pdbx_strand_id
1 'polypeptide(L)'
;ISLQDGRLCKAIVFIFDDDINVTTLPHTNSLNHKEGIEAVRKIFKKRYPNKDFFVMFDSNFKGSSFTLALLSALFLKEETLKKFAFTGDVKESEDILKVNYLDQKKKIAQDAQLKLITYEDVSNVEELLYYLGEGPIDIPFININRGLDEALNSLEKLENAMKEQIKFFSLEKLSKFFNIDKEDLILTTESLPPITEEDLSKENPWIKAVLEFESKLKNIYDKVGSRKRVIHFVGSISSLVFGLGVKFGSRKPVVVYHYQADTYNMVLDLSDEDKLRRIKHIKENLELLKLENIKSANQEEVGVVIYFASHSPLGDVLRFSENKNLDIFLIEAKDLKGNIPIPKKNEENFFTLLNLWSEIVREIYSALNMLKDRYKKLHIFLSVPVPIAFCLGMAVGHFMNATIYNYNTKSQDTPYYPVFDTFDERLKSHF
;
A
#
# COMPACT_ATOMS: atom_id res chain seq x y z
N ILE A 1 -1.84 32.98 -1.50
CA ILE A 1 -2.70 34.05 -0.93
C ILE A 1 -1.83 35.14 -0.35
N SER A 2 -1.97 36.39 -0.82
CA SER A 2 -1.35 37.54 -0.18
C SER A 2 -2.41 38.59 0.13
N LEU A 3 -2.36 39.14 1.34
CA LEU A 3 -3.39 40.02 1.88
C LEU A 3 -2.97 41.48 1.66
N GLN A 4 -3.50 42.09 0.62
CA GLN A 4 -3.56 43.55 0.53
C GLN A 4 -5.01 44.05 0.52
N ASP A 5 -5.95 43.28 -0.06
CA ASP A 5 -7.37 43.64 -0.16
C ASP A 5 -8.36 42.55 0.32
N GLY A 6 -7.89 41.55 1.08
CA GLY A 6 -8.75 40.45 1.54
C GLY A 6 -9.23 39.51 0.42
N ARG A 7 -8.50 39.43 -0.70
CA ARG A 7 -8.84 38.59 -1.86
C ARG A 7 -7.73 37.57 -2.15
N LEU A 8 -8.08 36.52 -2.89
CA LEU A 8 -7.12 35.61 -3.50
C LEU A 8 -6.35 36.33 -4.61
N CYS A 9 -5.04 36.45 -4.44
CA CYS A 9 -4.12 36.81 -5.52
C CYS A 9 -3.84 35.58 -6.38
N LYS A 10 -4.01 35.69 -7.69
CA LYS A 10 -3.70 34.64 -8.67
C LYS A 10 -2.36 34.91 -9.32
N ALA A 11 -1.62 33.84 -9.57
CA ALA A 11 -0.37 33.87 -10.31
C ALA A 11 -0.53 33.09 -11.62
N ILE A 12 0.01 33.64 -12.70
CA ILE A 12 0.21 32.93 -13.97
C ILE A 12 1.70 32.70 -14.11
N VAL A 13 2.09 31.43 -14.27
CA VAL A 13 3.49 31.02 -14.37
C VAL A 13 3.75 30.44 -15.76
N PHE A 14 4.77 30.96 -16.42
CA PHE A 14 5.26 30.47 -17.70
C PHE A 14 6.60 29.80 -17.47
N ILE A 15 6.77 28.56 -17.95
CA ILE A 15 8.01 27.79 -17.83
C ILE A 15 8.64 27.71 -19.22
N PHE A 16 9.95 27.91 -19.29
CA PHE A 16 10.72 27.94 -20.54
C PHE A 16 11.88 26.94 -20.46
N ASP A 17 12.26 26.38 -21.61
CA ASP A 17 13.39 25.45 -21.74
C ASP A 17 14.73 26.15 -21.98
N ASP A 18 14.77 27.48 -21.94
CA ASP A 18 15.95 28.32 -22.08
C ASP A 18 16.11 29.22 -20.85
N ASP A 19 17.37 29.59 -20.55
CA ASP A 19 17.69 30.48 -19.44
C ASP A 19 17.30 31.93 -19.80
N ILE A 20 16.25 32.45 -19.14
CA ILE A 20 15.75 33.80 -19.40
C ILE A 20 16.32 34.76 -18.36
N ASN A 21 17.18 35.69 -18.80
CA ASN A 21 17.74 36.78 -17.98
C ASN A 21 16.71 37.88 -17.58
N VAL A 22 15.41 37.60 -17.62
CA VAL A 22 14.34 38.59 -17.35
C VAL A 22 13.64 38.22 -16.05
N THR A 23 13.92 38.99 -14.99
CA THR A 23 13.54 38.60 -13.64
C THR A 23 12.17 39.09 -13.16
N THR A 24 11.61 40.22 -13.66
CA THR A 24 10.25 40.71 -13.28
C THR A 24 9.78 41.91 -14.14
N LEU A 25 8.46 42.18 -14.20
CA LEU A 25 7.80 43.40 -14.76
C LEU A 25 7.16 44.25 -13.62
N PRO A 26 6.81 45.54 -13.83
CA PRO A 26 6.96 46.65 -12.85
C PRO A 26 6.06 46.67 -11.60
N HIS A 27 5.13 45.74 -11.42
CA HIS A 27 4.23 45.72 -10.25
C HIS A 27 4.81 44.99 -9.03
N THR A 28 6.02 44.41 -9.14
CA THR A 28 6.69 43.63 -8.07
C THR A 28 7.84 44.38 -7.39
N ASN A 29 7.94 45.70 -7.52
CA ASN A 29 9.09 46.54 -7.12
C ASN A 29 9.44 46.60 -5.60
N SER A 30 8.94 45.70 -4.77
CA SER A 30 9.44 45.56 -3.39
C SER A 30 10.65 44.62 -3.34
N LEU A 31 11.73 45.00 -2.66
CA LEU A 31 12.96 44.19 -2.51
C LEU A 31 12.64 42.73 -2.11
N ASN A 32 11.71 42.56 -1.18
CA ASN A 32 11.32 41.24 -0.64
C ASN A 32 10.72 40.29 -1.69
N HIS A 33 10.15 40.79 -2.78
CA HIS A 33 9.63 39.93 -3.85
C HIS A 33 10.75 39.35 -4.70
N LYS A 34 11.80 40.14 -4.98
CA LYS A 34 12.94 39.67 -5.77
C LYS A 34 13.68 38.54 -5.06
N GLU A 35 13.97 38.73 -3.77
CA GLU A 35 14.62 37.69 -2.95
C GLU A 35 13.80 36.39 -2.90
N GLY A 36 12.48 36.49 -2.70
CA GLY A 36 11.61 35.32 -2.70
C GLY A 36 11.56 34.58 -4.05
N ILE A 37 11.53 35.32 -5.17
CA ILE A 37 11.56 34.75 -6.52
C ILE A 37 12.91 34.09 -6.80
N GLU A 38 14.03 34.72 -6.42
CA GLU A 38 15.36 34.13 -6.58
C GLU A 38 15.53 32.85 -5.78
N ALA A 39 15.01 32.81 -4.54
CA ALA A 39 15.02 31.60 -3.74
C ALA A 39 14.26 30.46 -4.42
N VAL A 40 13.05 30.72 -4.93
CA VAL A 40 12.27 29.73 -5.68
C VAL A 40 12.99 29.33 -6.98
N ARG A 41 13.61 30.25 -7.70
CA ARG A 41 14.39 29.96 -8.91
C ARG A 41 15.56 29.04 -8.63
N LYS A 42 16.32 29.26 -7.55
CA LYS A 42 17.41 28.36 -7.15
C LYS A 42 16.90 26.94 -6.89
N ILE A 43 15.78 26.79 -6.18
CA ILE A 43 15.16 25.47 -5.91
C ILE A 43 14.68 24.81 -7.20
N PHE A 44 14.07 25.58 -8.11
CA PHE A 44 13.61 25.10 -9.40
C PHE A 44 14.77 24.61 -10.27
N LYS A 45 15.84 25.39 -10.38
CA LYS A 45 17.05 25.03 -11.16
C LYS A 45 17.81 23.83 -10.60
N LYS A 46 17.74 23.53 -9.29
CA LYS A 46 18.29 22.27 -8.75
C LYS A 46 17.66 21.03 -9.39
N ARG A 47 16.36 21.08 -9.73
CA ARG A 47 15.59 19.96 -10.31
C ARG A 47 15.51 20.03 -11.83
N TYR A 48 15.50 21.23 -12.38
CA TYR A 48 15.43 21.50 -13.82
C TYR A 48 16.52 22.50 -14.23
N PRO A 49 17.79 22.07 -14.34
CA PRO A 49 18.93 22.98 -14.55
C PRO A 49 18.83 23.87 -15.80
N ASN A 50 18.15 23.36 -16.84
CA ASN A 50 18.00 24.03 -18.12
C ASN A 50 16.66 24.76 -18.27
N LYS A 51 15.87 24.89 -17.20
CA LYS A 51 14.58 25.58 -17.26
C LYS A 51 14.59 26.85 -16.43
N ASP A 52 13.84 27.84 -16.89
CA ASP A 52 13.52 29.03 -16.11
C ASP A 52 12.01 29.29 -16.14
N PHE A 53 11.57 30.28 -15.37
CA PHE A 53 10.17 30.68 -15.32
C PHE A 53 10.00 32.19 -15.24
N PHE A 54 8.83 32.62 -15.68
CA PHE A 54 8.31 33.97 -15.53
C PHE A 54 6.97 33.90 -14.79
N VAL A 55 6.73 34.83 -13.87
CA VAL A 55 5.49 34.89 -13.10
C VAL A 55 4.84 36.26 -13.21
N MET A 56 3.52 36.25 -13.42
CA MET A 56 2.66 37.42 -13.37
C MET A 56 1.63 37.26 -12.24
N PHE A 57 1.33 38.34 -11.54
CA PHE A 57 0.29 38.37 -10.52
C PHE A 57 -0.84 39.31 -10.96
N ASP A 58 -2.07 38.92 -10.66
CA ASP A 58 -3.27 39.70 -11.05
C ASP A 58 -3.55 40.91 -10.15
N SER A 59 -2.81 41.04 -9.05
CA SER A 59 -3.04 42.02 -8.00
C SER A 59 -1.75 42.39 -7.28
N ASN A 60 -1.70 43.61 -6.74
CA ASN A 60 -0.59 44.04 -5.90
C ASN A 60 -0.67 43.37 -4.53
N PHE A 61 0.50 43.02 -3.98
CA PHE A 61 0.59 42.48 -2.64
C PHE A 61 1.94 42.80 -1.97
N LYS A 62 2.11 42.40 -0.71
CA LYS A 62 3.37 42.54 0.04
C LYS A 62 3.76 41.24 0.76
N GLY A 63 5.05 41.10 1.02
CA GLY A 63 5.63 40.02 1.83
C GLY A 63 5.97 38.76 1.03
N SER A 64 6.60 37.79 1.69
CA SER A 64 7.13 36.56 1.07
C SER A 64 6.11 35.41 0.99
N SER A 65 4.90 35.57 1.54
CA SER A 65 3.95 34.44 1.66
C SER A 65 3.43 33.84 0.35
N PHE A 66 3.72 34.48 -0.79
CA PHE A 66 3.40 33.98 -2.11
C PHE A 66 4.38 32.92 -2.61
N THR A 67 5.58 32.80 -2.04
CA THR A 67 6.64 31.94 -2.58
C THR A 67 6.23 30.47 -2.56
N LEU A 68 5.46 30.01 -1.57
CA LEU A 68 4.91 28.65 -1.59
C LEU A 68 3.91 28.44 -2.74
N ALA A 69 3.09 29.45 -3.06
CA ALA A 69 2.16 29.36 -4.19
C ALA A 69 2.88 29.33 -5.53
N LEU A 70 3.92 30.15 -5.68
CA LEU A 70 4.78 30.16 -6.87
C LEU A 70 5.50 28.82 -7.04
N LEU A 71 6.09 28.30 -5.96
CA LEU A 71 6.74 26.99 -5.95
C LEU A 71 5.74 25.88 -6.33
N SER A 72 4.55 25.86 -5.71
CA SER A 72 3.50 24.91 -6.06
C SER A 72 3.12 24.97 -7.53
N ALA A 73 2.99 26.17 -8.11
CA ALA A 73 2.67 26.34 -9.52
C ALA A 73 3.73 25.79 -10.48
N LEU A 74 4.99 25.71 -10.04
CA LEU A 74 6.10 25.16 -10.83
C LEU A 74 6.20 23.64 -10.79
N PHE A 75 5.75 23.01 -9.70
CA PHE A 75 5.96 21.57 -9.47
C PHE A 75 4.68 20.73 -9.45
N LEU A 76 3.51 21.33 -9.26
CA LEU A 76 2.24 20.61 -9.12
C LEU A 76 1.40 20.71 -10.40
N LYS A 77 0.62 19.67 -10.67
CA LYS A 77 -0.33 19.65 -11.79
C LYS A 77 -1.45 20.67 -11.59
N GLU A 78 -1.97 21.18 -12.71
CA GLU A 78 -3.08 22.14 -12.71
C GLU A 78 -4.31 21.63 -11.95
N GLU A 79 -4.62 20.34 -12.04
CA GLU A 79 -5.74 19.71 -11.31
C GLU A 79 -5.59 19.81 -9.79
N THR A 80 -4.34 19.74 -9.29
CA THR A 80 -4.03 19.96 -7.88
C THR A 80 -4.16 21.44 -7.54
N LEU A 81 -3.62 22.33 -8.38
CA LEU A 81 -3.69 23.79 -8.16
C LEU A 81 -5.13 24.33 -8.13
N LYS A 82 -6.09 23.65 -8.77
CA LYS A 82 -7.52 23.98 -8.72
C LYS A 82 -8.21 23.65 -7.40
N LYS A 83 -7.63 22.76 -6.58
CA LYS A 83 -8.21 22.28 -5.31
C LYS A 83 -7.63 22.97 -4.07
N PHE A 84 -6.45 23.57 -4.22
CA PHE A 84 -5.68 24.09 -3.10
C PHE A 84 -5.31 25.56 -3.29
N ALA A 85 -5.27 26.28 -2.18
CA ALA A 85 -4.59 27.56 -2.08
C ALA A 85 -3.32 27.39 -1.25
N PHE A 86 -2.32 28.24 -1.46
CA PHE A 86 -1.02 28.11 -0.81
C PHE A 86 -0.59 29.42 -0.15
N THR A 87 0.03 29.31 1.01
CA THR A 87 0.67 30.45 1.70
C THR A 87 1.86 29.98 2.54
N GLY A 88 3.01 30.60 2.37
CA GLY A 88 4.23 30.25 3.09
C GLY A 88 5.44 30.98 2.51
N ASP A 89 6.44 31.21 3.35
CA ASP A 89 7.72 31.79 2.97
C ASP A 89 8.73 30.66 2.75
N VAL A 90 9.18 30.48 1.51
CA VAL A 90 10.06 29.39 1.10
C VAL A 90 11.49 29.91 1.07
N LYS A 91 12.37 29.29 1.84
CA LYS A 91 13.80 29.63 1.87
C LYS A 91 14.60 28.80 0.88
N GLU A 92 15.80 29.27 0.52
CA GLU A 92 16.74 28.54 -0.35
C GLU A 92 17.13 27.16 0.19
N SER A 93 17.04 26.97 1.51
CA SER A 93 17.20 25.68 2.21
C SER A 93 16.06 24.70 1.95
N GLU A 94 15.01 25.11 1.24
CA GLU A 94 13.77 24.36 1.00
C GLU A 94 12.81 24.29 2.19
N ASP A 95 13.11 25.01 3.28
CA ASP A 95 12.20 25.15 4.43
C ASP A 95 11.02 26.07 4.11
N ILE A 96 9.85 25.73 4.65
CA ILE A 96 8.61 26.50 4.56
C ILE A 96 8.33 27.12 5.92
N LEU A 97 8.41 28.45 6.00
CA LEU A 97 8.25 29.18 7.25
C LEU A 97 6.85 29.76 7.45
N LYS A 98 6.53 30.01 8.72
CA LYS A 98 5.32 30.71 9.16
C LYS A 98 5.21 32.08 8.53
N VAL A 99 3.97 32.45 8.20
CA VAL A 99 3.62 33.77 7.65
C VAL A 99 2.49 34.39 8.45
N ASN A 100 2.32 35.70 8.32
CA ASN A 100 1.31 36.45 9.05
C ASN A 100 -0.12 36.19 8.52
N TYR A 101 -1.10 36.51 9.38
CA TYR A 101 -2.53 36.57 9.06
C TYR A 101 -3.13 35.25 8.57
N LEU A 102 -2.70 34.12 9.15
CA LEU A 102 -3.13 32.79 8.71
C LEU A 102 -4.63 32.58 8.84
N ASP A 103 -5.25 33.02 9.93
CA ASP A 103 -6.70 32.82 10.14
C ASP A 103 -7.53 33.55 9.07
N GLN A 104 -7.12 34.76 8.70
CA GLN A 104 -7.74 35.53 7.62
C GLN A 104 -7.56 34.83 6.26
N LYS A 105 -6.37 34.28 6.00
CA LYS A 105 -6.10 33.50 4.78
C LYS A 105 -6.89 32.19 4.75
N LYS A 106 -7.05 31.51 5.89
CA LYS A 106 -7.88 30.30 6.04
C LYS A 106 -9.33 30.62 5.67
N LYS A 107 -9.88 31.72 6.20
CA LYS A 107 -11.23 32.19 5.87
C LYS A 107 -11.40 32.48 4.37
N ILE A 108 -10.46 33.22 3.76
CA ILE A 108 -10.51 33.53 2.33
C ILE A 108 -10.44 32.26 1.45
N ALA A 109 -9.60 31.29 1.82
CA ALA A 109 -9.53 30.03 1.09
C ALA A 109 -10.84 29.24 1.21
N GLN A 110 -11.42 29.20 2.42
CA GLN A 110 -12.71 28.56 2.67
C GLN A 110 -13.85 29.21 1.89
N ASP A 111 -13.92 30.55 1.86
CA ASP A 111 -14.91 31.31 1.08
C ASP A 111 -14.79 31.00 -0.43
N ALA A 112 -13.57 30.68 -0.90
CA ALA A 112 -13.29 30.26 -2.26
C ALA A 112 -13.40 28.74 -2.48
N GLN A 113 -13.85 27.97 -1.49
CA GLN A 113 -13.95 26.50 -1.53
C GLN A 113 -12.61 25.80 -1.83
N LEU A 114 -11.49 26.40 -1.42
CA LEU A 114 -10.15 25.85 -1.56
C LEU A 114 -9.60 25.39 -0.21
N LYS A 115 -8.88 24.27 -0.20
CA LYS A 115 -8.10 23.86 0.96
C LYS A 115 -6.82 24.68 1.04
N LEU A 116 -6.59 25.39 2.14
CA LEU A 116 -5.36 26.15 2.33
C LEU A 116 -4.23 25.25 2.82
N ILE A 117 -3.11 25.27 2.10
CA ILE A 117 -1.84 24.65 2.49
C ILE A 117 -0.90 25.71 3.05
N THR A 118 -0.33 25.40 4.21
CA THR A 118 0.51 26.28 5.03
C THR A 118 1.74 25.54 5.55
N TYR A 119 2.61 26.27 6.26
CA TYR A 119 3.75 25.69 7.00
C TYR A 119 3.33 24.68 8.09
N GLU A 120 2.08 24.71 8.55
CA GLU A 120 1.54 23.73 9.51
C GLU A 120 1.33 22.36 8.85
N ASP A 121 1.23 22.34 7.51
CA ASP A 121 0.85 21.17 6.72
C ASP A 121 2.06 20.53 6.08
N VAL A 122 3.00 21.36 5.63
CA VAL A 122 4.22 20.98 4.94
C VAL A 122 5.37 21.83 5.46
N SER A 123 6.40 21.19 6.01
CA SER A 123 7.55 21.84 6.63
C SER A 123 8.63 22.23 5.62
N ASN A 124 8.70 21.54 4.49
CA ASN A 124 9.69 21.76 3.45
C ASN A 124 9.15 21.35 2.05
N VAL A 125 9.91 21.67 1.00
CA VAL A 125 9.55 21.37 -0.39
C VAL A 125 9.39 19.88 -0.66
N GLU A 126 10.26 19.03 -0.11
CA GLU A 126 10.16 17.57 -0.34
C GLU A 126 8.84 17.01 0.23
N GLU A 127 8.41 17.48 1.39
CA GLU A 127 7.14 17.09 2.00
C GLU A 127 5.93 17.54 1.17
N LEU A 128 5.98 18.77 0.62
CA LEU A 128 4.97 19.25 -0.32
C LEU A 128 4.87 18.33 -1.54
N LEU A 129 6.00 17.96 -2.14
CA LEU A 129 6.03 17.08 -3.31
C LEU A 129 5.64 15.65 -2.97
N TYR A 130 5.91 15.18 -1.75
CA TYR A 130 5.44 13.90 -1.26
C TYR A 130 3.91 13.83 -1.19
N TYR A 131 3.22 14.88 -0.75
CA TYR A 131 1.74 14.86 -0.66
C TYR A 131 1.02 15.30 -1.93
N LEU A 132 1.56 16.26 -2.67
CA LEU A 132 0.85 16.89 -3.79
C LEU A 132 1.51 16.71 -5.15
N GLY A 133 2.77 16.25 -5.18
CA GLY A 133 3.52 15.99 -6.41
C GLY A 133 3.12 14.70 -7.12
N GLU A 134 3.89 14.33 -8.14
CA GLU A 134 3.56 13.21 -9.04
C GLU A 134 4.05 11.83 -8.58
N GLY A 135 4.97 11.79 -7.60
CA GLY A 135 5.55 10.54 -7.10
C GLY A 135 4.50 9.58 -6.51
N PRO A 136 4.82 8.33 -6.17
CA PRO A 136 3.86 7.48 -5.49
C PRO A 136 3.43 8.06 -4.13
N ILE A 137 2.23 7.71 -3.67
CA ILE A 137 1.78 7.95 -2.29
C ILE A 137 1.62 6.61 -1.56
N ASP A 138 2.15 6.55 -0.34
CA ASP A 138 2.09 5.37 0.51
C ASP A 138 0.78 5.36 1.30
N ILE A 139 0.05 4.24 1.25
CA ILE A 139 -1.27 4.07 1.86
C ILE A 139 -1.26 2.82 2.75
N PRO A 140 -1.34 2.93 4.10
CA PRO A 140 -1.49 1.77 4.96
C PRO A 140 -2.86 1.14 4.76
N PHE A 141 -2.93 -0.18 4.85
CA PHE A 141 -4.18 -0.90 4.87
C PHE A 141 -4.06 -2.10 5.79
N ILE A 142 -4.94 -2.19 6.77
CA ILE A 142 -4.91 -3.30 7.75
C ILE A 142 -6.17 -4.14 7.64
N ASN A 143 -5.99 -5.45 7.70
CA ASN A 143 -7.05 -6.40 8.01
C ASN A 143 -6.80 -7.02 9.39
N ILE A 144 -7.77 -6.90 10.30
CA ILE A 144 -7.69 -7.51 11.63
C ILE A 144 -8.99 -8.23 12.00
N ASN A 145 -8.84 -9.42 12.58
CA ASN A 145 -9.93 -10.19 13.18
C ASN A 145 -10.14 -9.77 14.64
N ARG A 146 -10.40 -8.48 14.86
CA ARG A 146 -10.68 -7.84 16.16
C ARG A 146 -11.59 -6.63 15.94
N GLY A 147 -12.00 -6.00 17.04
CA GLY A 147 -12.79 -4.79 17.03
C GLY A 147 -12.06 -3.59 16.42
N LEU A 148 -12.83 -2.53 16.19
CA LEU A 148 -12.33 -1.29 15.59
C LEU A 148 -11.24 -0.64 16.47
N ASP A 149 -11.37 -0.69 17.79
CA ASP A 149 -10.39 -0.08 18.70
C ASP A 149 -9.00 -0.73 18.58
N GLU A 150 -8.95 -2.08 18.53
CA GLU A 150 -7.68 -2.77 18.29
C GLU A 150 -7.14 -2.55 16.88
N ALA A 151 -8.03 -2.37 15.91
CA ALA A 151 -7.66 -2.02 14.55
C ALA A 151 -7.00 -0.63 14.49
N LEU A 152 -7.60 0.38 15.13
CA LEU A 152 -7.05 1.73 15.19
C LEU A 152 -5.66 1.75 15.85
N ASN A 153 -5.49 1.05 16.97
CA ASN A 153 -4.17 0.89 17.62
C ASN A 153 -3.15 0.19 16.69
N SER A 154 -3.60 -0.82 15.96
CA SER A 154 -2.75 -1.52 14.97
C SER A 154 -2.36 -0.61 13.80
N LEU A 155 -3.26 0.25 13.33
CA LEU A 155 -2.99 1.20 12.27
C LEU A 155 -1.95 2.24 12.70
N GLU A 156 -2.00 2.72 13.95
CA GLU A 156 -1.02 3.64 14.51
C GLU A 156 0.37 3.00 14.64
N LYS A 157 0.43 1.73 15.08
CA LYS A 157 1.69 0.97 15.08
C LYS A 157 2.26 0.81 13.67
N LEU A 158 1.42 0.60 12.66
CA LEU A 158 1.86 0.52 11.27
C LEU A 158 2.34 1.88 10.77
N GLU A 159 1.67 2.98 11.10
CA GLU A 159 2.14 4.34 10.79
C GLU A 159 3.54 4.57 11.36
N ASN A 160 3.81 4.17 12.60
CA ASN A 160 5.12 4.29 13.21
C ASN A 160 6.19 3.48 12.45
N ALA A 161 5.90 2.22 12.11
CA ALA A 161 6.80 1.39 11.31
C ALA A 161 7.04 1.95 9.90
N MET A 162 6.03 2.57 9.29
CA MET A 162 6.17 3.25 7.99
C MET A 162 7.04 4.50 8.10
N LYS A 163 6.89 5.32 9.14
CA LYS A 163 7.68 6.54 9.35
C LYS A 163 9.18 6.28 9.48
N GLU A 164 9.58 5.10 9.96
CA GLU A 164 10.98 4.70 9.95
C GLU A 164 11.58 4.64 8.54
N GLN A 165 10.76 4.43 7.52
CA GLN A 165 11.17 4.30 6.11
C GLN A 165 10.74 5.48 5.25
N ILE A 166 9.60 6.08 5.55
CA ILE A 166 8.95 7.13 4.77
C ILE A 166 8.87 8.38 5.64
N LYS A 167 9.89 9.23 5.53
CA LYS A 167 10.13 10.41 6.38
C LYS A 167 8.90 11.29 6.58
N PHE A 168 8.08 11.47 5.54
CA PHE A 168 6.96 12.42 5.55
C PHE A 168 5.59 11.79 5.79
N PHE A 169 5.51 10.46 5.92
CA PHE A 169 4.22 9.77 6.05
C PHE A 169 3.47 10.15 7.32
N SER A 170 2.15 10.36 7.20
CA SER A 170 1.25 10.61 8.33
C SER A 170 -0.20 10.29 7.97
N LEU A 171 -0.90 9.61 8.89
CA LEU A 171 -2.34 9.33 8.75
C LEU A 171 -3.18 10.61 8.72
N GLU A 172 -2.86 11.57 9.58
CA GLU A 172 -3.55 12.87 9.63
C GLU A 172 -3.48 13.59 8.29
N LYS A 173 -2.30 13.54 7.65
CA LYS A 173 -2.07 14.17 6.36
C LYS A 173 -2.78 13.42 5.22
N LEU A 174 -2.95 12.10 5.29
CA LEU A 174 -3.80 11.38 4.33
C LEU A 174 -5.25 11.88 4.35
N SER A 175 -5.83 12.07 5.53
CA SER A 175 -7.17 12.65 5.67
C SER A 175 -7.21 14.08 5.12
N LYS A 176 -6.23 14.91 5.47
CA LYS A 176 -6.18 16.30 5.00
C LYS A 176 -6.05 16.44 3.48
N PHE A 177 -5.09 15.74 2.87
CA PHE A 177 -4.77 15.90 1.45
C PHE A 177 -5.68 15.09 0.53
N PHE A 178 -6.12 13.91 0.96
CA PHE A 178 -6.87 12.97 0.11
C PHE A 178 -8.27 12.63 0.62
N ASN A 179 -8.71 13.17 1.78
CA ASN A 179 -9.95 12.78 2.45
C ASN A 179 -10.01 11.28 2.76
N ILE A 180 -8.86 10.68 3.08
CA ILE A 180 -8.76 9.27 3.47
C ILE A 180 -8.69 9.21 4.99
N ASP A 181 -9.79 8.77 5.61
CA ASP A 181 -9.89 8.66 7.06
C ASP A 181 -9.42 7.29 7.55
N LYS A 182 -9.20 7.13 8.86
CA LYS A 182 -8.63 5.89 9.43
C LYS A 182 -9.51 4.67 9.10
N GLU A 183 -10.82 4.84 9.08
CA GLU A 183 -11.82 3.81 8.80
C GLU A 183 -11.77 3.31 7.34
N ASP A 184 -11.32 4.15 6.39
CA ASP A 184 -11.10 3.74 5.01
C ASP A 184 -9.96 2.72 4.89
N LEU A 185 -9.02 2.76 5.84
CA LEU A 185 -7.76 2.00 5.84
C LEU A 185 -7.86 0.70 6.65
N ILE A 186 -9.03 0.42 7.22
CA ILE A 186 -9.28 -0.69 8.12
C ILE A 186 -10.35 -1.61 7.54
N LEU A 187 -10.04 -2.91 7.51
CA LEU A 187 -11.01 -3.99 7.35
C LEU A 187 -11.04 -4.81 8.64
N THR A 188 -12.11 -4.70 9.41
CA THR A 188 -12.36 -5.59 10.54
C THR A 188 -13.17 -6.79 10.09
N THR A 189 -12.78 -7.98 10.53
CA THR A 189 -13.52 -9.22 10.24
C THR A 189 -13.75 -9.95 11.54
N GLU A 190 -14.59 -9.38 12.41
CA GLU A 190 -14.91 -9.99 13.70
C GLU A 190 -15.57 -11.36 13.50
N SER A 191 -14.89 -12.42 13.98
CA SER A 191 -15.46 -13.77 14.10
C SER A 191 -16.07 -14.32 12.80
N LEU A 192 -15.25 -14.48 11.76
CA LEU A 192 -15.66 -15.23 10.57
C LEU A 192 -16.06 -16.68 10.93
N PRO A 193 -17.27 -17.13 10.56
CA PRO A 193 -17.77 -18.44 10.96
C PRO A 193 -17.18 -19.56 10.08
N PRO A 194 -17.09 -20.79 10.62
CA PRO A 194 -16.98 -21.99 9.79
C PRO A 194 -18.14 -22.08 8.80
N ILE A 195 -17.86 -22.52 7.58
CA ILE A 195 -18.86 -22.73 6.53
C ILE A 195 -18.70 -24.13 5.91
N THR A 196 -19.72 -24.61 5.21
CA THR A 196 -19.70 -25.89 4.50
C THR A 196 -19.37 -25.71 3.02
N GLU A 197 -19.17 -26.82 2.29
CA GLU A 197 -18.96 -26.76 0.84
C GLU A 197 -20.19 -26.25 0.08
N GLU A 198 -21.40 -26.53 0.57
CA GLU A 198 -22.61 -25.99 -0.02
C GLU A 198 -22.67 -24.46 0.07
N ASP A 199 -22.12 -23.89 1.16
CA ASP A 199 -22.13 -22.45 1.41
C ASP A 199 -21.17 -21.66 0.51
N LEU A 200 -20.19 -22.33 -0.12
CA LEU A 200 -19.27 -21.70 -1.08
C LEU A 200 -20.04 -21.01 -2.23
N SER A 201 -21.10 -21.68 -2.69
CA SER A 201 -21.99 -21.19 -3.76
C SER A 201 -23.06 -20.19 -3.30
N LYS A 202 -23.20 -19.98 -1.99
CA LYS A 202 -24.25 -19.13 -1.37
C LYS A 202 -23.65 -17.82 -0.85
N GLU A 203 -24.34 -17.22 0.11
CA GLU A 203 -23.92 -16.03 0.82
C GLU A 203 -22.74 -16.36 1.76
N ASN A 204 -21.52 -16.22 1.23
CA ASN A 204 -20.30 -16.57 1.92
C ASN A 204 -19.71 -15.34 2.65
N PRO A 205 -19.64 -15.35 4.01
CA PRO A 205 -19.11 -14.23 4.79
C PRO A 205 -17.63 -13.93 4.52
N TRP A 206 -16.85 -14.93 4.12
CA TRP A 206 -15.45 -14.74 3.73
C TRP A 206 -15.35 -13.95 2.43
N ILE A 207 -16.17 -14.29 1.43
CA ILE A 207 -16.24 -13.54 0.17
C ILE A 207 -16.73 -12.11 0.43
N LYS A 208 -17.71 -11.90 1.32
CA LYS A 208 -18.15 -10.55 1.70
C LYS A 208 -17.00 -9.70 2.22
N ALA A 209 -16.15 -10.24 3.09
CA ALA A 209 -14.98 -9.52 3.59
C ALA A 209 -13.99 -9.17 2.46
N VAL A 210 -13.81 -10.06 1.47
CA VAL A 210 -12.97 -9.78 0.29
C VAL A 210 -13.59 -8.69 -0.61
N LEU A 211 -14.92 -8.66 -0.74
CA LEU A 211 -15.61 -7.62 -1.50
C LEU A 211 -15.59 -6.26 -0.77
N GLU A 212 -15.66 -6.25 0.56
CA GLU A 212 -15.48 -5.04 1.36
C GLU A 212 -14.07 -4.48 1.22
N PHE A 213 -13.05 -5.34 1.25
CA PHE A 213 -11.67 -4.98 0.93
C PHE A 213 -11.56 -4.29 -0.43
N GLU A 214 -12.14 -4.89 -1.48
CA GLU A 214 -12.16 -4.29 -2.82
C GLU A 214 -12.83 -2.92 -2.80
N SER A 215 -13.99 -2.79 -2.15
CA SER A 215 -14.74 -1.54 -2.09
C SER A 215 -13.93 -0.43 -1.42
N LYS A 216 -13.26 -0.74 -0.30
CA LYS A 216 -12.41 0.22 0.41
C LYS A 216 -11.21 0.64 -0.44
N LEU A 217 -10.55 -0.31 -1.13
CA LEU A 217 -9.46 0.01 -2.05
C LEU A 217 -9.90 0.85 -3.25
N LYS A 218 -11.07 0.58 -3.83
CA LYS A 218 -11.64 1.42 -4.91
C LYS A 218 -11.88 2.85 -4.42
N ASN A 219 -12.49 3.02 -3.25
CA ASN A 219 -12.69 4.33 -2.63
C ASN A 219 -11.35 5.09 -2.41
N ILE A 220 -10.32 4.40 -1.91
CA ILE A 220 -8.97 4.96 -1.77
C ILE A 220 -8.43 5.38 -3.14
N TYR A 221 -8.59 4.55 -4.17
CA TYR A 221 -8.07 4.81 -5.51
C TYR A 221 -8.75 6.02 -6.14
N ASP A 222 -10.07 6.15 -5.97
CA ASP A 222 -10.84 7.28 -6.45
C ASP A 222 -10.44 8.59 -5.75
N LYS A 223 -10.23 8.54 -4.43
CA LYS A 223 -9.76 9.67 -3.62
C LYS A 223 -8.36 10.16 -4.01
N VAL A 224 -7.43 9.25 -4.30
CA VAL A 224 -6.07 9.57 -4.75
C VAL A 224 -6.01 9.97 -6.23
N GLY A 225 -6.95 9.48 -7.04
CA GLY A 225 -7.00 9.73 -8.48
C GLY A 225 -5.93 8.95 -9.26
N SER A 226 -5.39 9.57 -10.32
CA SER A 226 -4.46 8.91 -11.25
C SER A 226 -3.04 8.69 -10.70
N ARG A 227 -2.72 9.25 -9.54
CA ARG A 227 -1.39 9.16 -8.91
C ARG A 227 -1.07 7.71 -8.54
N LYS A 228 0.19 7.26 -8.64
CA LYS A 228 0.59 5.89 -8.24
C LYS A 228 0.42 5.72 -6.72
N ARG A 229 -0.07 4.55 -6.27
CA ARG A 229 -0.18 4.20 -4.84
C ARG A 229 0.74 3.03 -4.53
N VAL A 230 1.31 3.03 -3.34
CA VAL A 230 1.93 1.84 -2.75
C VAL A 230 1.10 1.46 -1.53
N ILE A 231 0.51 0.28 -1.55
CA ILE A 231 -0.28 -0.20 -0.41
C ILE A 231 0.67 -0.83 0.62
N HIS A 232 0.60 -0.39 1.88
CA HIS A 232 1.34 -0.98 3.00
C HIS A 232 0.39 -1.90 3.76
N PHE A 233 0.44 -3.20 3.45
CA PHE A 233 -0.55 -4.16 3.88
C PHE A 233 -0.14 -4.93 5.15
N VAL A 234 -1.10 -5.10 6.05
CA VAL A 234 -1.07 -6.01 7.19
C VAL A 234 -2.36 -6.84 7.18
N GLY A 235 -2.25 -8.12 7.54
CA GLY A 235 -3.41 -8.99 7.70
C GLY A 235 -3.36 -9.83 8.97
N SER A 236 -4.42 -10.61 9.22
CA SER A 236 -4.54 -11.38 10.47
C SER A 236 -4.80 -12.88 10.28
N ILE A 237 -5.67 -13.28 9.35
CA ILE A 237 -6.00 -14.69 9.09
C ILE A 237 -5.43 -15.12 7.74
N SER A 238 -4.50 -16.09 7.73
CA SER A 238 -3.80 -16.55 6.52
C SER A 238 -4.75 -16.94 5.37
N SER A 239 -5.82 -17.68 5.67
CA SER A 239 -6.83 -18.08 4.67
C SER A 239 -7.60 -16.88 4.09
N LEU A 240 -8.05 -15.93 4.92
CA LEU A 240 -8.71 -14.72 4.42
C LEU A 240 -7.76 -13.89 3.56
N VAL A 241 -6.55 -13.60 4.05
CA VAL A 241 -5.62 -12.71 3.35
C VAL A 241 -5.11 -13.32 2.06
N PHE A 242 -5.10 -14.64 1.92
CA PHE A 242 -4.88 -15.30 0.63
C PHE A 242 -5.95 -14.84 -0.38
N GLY A 243 -7.23 -14.81 0.01
CA GLY A 243 -8.33 -14.33 -0.83
C GLY A 243 -8.22 -12.83 -1.12
N LEU A 244 -7.82 -12.03 -0.12
CA LEU A 244 -7.51 -10.61 -0.33
C LEU A 244 -6.38 -10.44 -1.36
N GLY A 245 -5.35 -11.28 -1.30
CA GLY A 245 -4.25 -11.30 -2.26
C GLY A 245 -4.71 -11.68 -3.67
N VAL A 246 -5.56 -12.71 -3.82
CA VAL A 246 -6.17 -13.09 -5.10
C VAL A 246 -6.94 -11.91 -5.70
N LYS A 247 -7.74 -11.22 -4.88
CA LYS A 247 -8.54 -10.07 -5.30
C LYS A 247 -7.69 -8.85 -5.63
N PHE A 248 -6.64 -8.59 -4.85
CA PHE A 248 -5.69 -7.49 -5.08
C PHE A 248 -4.91 -7.70 -6.39
N GLY A 249 -4.55 -8.95 -6.68
CA GLY A 249 -3.80 -9.33 -7.87
C GLY A 249 -2.35 -8.87 -7.85
N SER A 250 -1.66 -9.02 -8.98
CA SER A 250 -0.21 -8.76 -9.11
C SER A 250 0.09 -7.59 -10.04
N ARG A 251 -0.75 -6.54 -10.03
CA ARG A 251 -0.59 -5.34 -10.88
C ARG A 251 -0.36 -4.06 -10.10
N LYS A 252 -0.70 -4.05 -8.81
CA LYS A 252 -0.59 -2.87 -7.96
C LYS A 252 0.59 -3.01 -7.00
N PRO A 253 1.37 -1.93 -6.80
CA PRO A 253 2.47 -1.91 -5.85
C PRO A 253 1.99 -2.20 -4.42
N VAL A 254 2.72 -3.05 -3.71
CA VAL A 254 2.43 -3.36 -2.30
C VAL A 254 3.69 -3.66 -1.50
N VAL A 255 3.69 -3.24 -0.25
CA VAL A 255 4.68 -3.59 0.77
C VAL A 255 3.92 -4.33 1.87
N VAL A 256 4.43 -5.46 2.34
CA VAL A 256 3.74 -6.30 3.33
C VAL A 256 4.54 -6.38 4.62
N TYR A 257 3.83 -6.20 5.73
CA TYR A 257 4.40 -6.18 7.06
C TYR A 257 3.99 -7.41 7.86
N HIS A 258 4.92 -7.88 8.69
CA HIS A 258 4.69 -8.93 9.68
C HIS A 258 4.66 -8.33 11.09
N TYR A 259 3.63 -8.66 11.86
CA TYR A 259 3.57 -8.29 13.27
C TYR A 259 4.36 -9.28 14.12
N GLN A 260 5.41 -8.82 14.80
CA GLN A 260 6.18 -9.63 15.74
C GLN A 260 6.74 -8.77 16.86
N ALA A 261 6.71 -9.29 18.09
CA ALA A 261 7.25 -8.62 19.28
C ALA A 261 6.76 -7.15 19.41
N ASP A 262 5.45 -6.95 19.28
CA ASP A 262 4.76 -5.65 19.41
C ASP A 262 5.06 -4.62 18.31
N THR A 263 5.72 -5.02 17.23
CA THR A 263 6.11 -4.13 16.12
C THR A 263 5.73 -4.70 14.76
N TYR A 264 5.52 -3.81 13.78
CA TYR A 264 5.38 -4.18 12.38
C TYR A 264 6.71 -4.11 11.67
N ASN A 265 7.12 -5.22 11.07
CA ASN A 265 8.37 -5.34 10.35
C ASN A 265 8.08 -5.52 8.86
N MET A 266 8.70 -4.71 8.00
CA MET A 266 8.59 -4.92 6.56
C MET A 266 9.30 -6.22 6.20
N VAL A 267 8.56 -7.17 5.64
CA VAL A 267 9.09 -8.49 5.25
C VAL A 267 9.10 -8.71 3.74
N LEU A 268 8.24 -7.98 3.01
CA LEU A 268 8.14 -8.06 1.55
C LEU A 268 7.96 -6.65 0.97
N ASP A 269 8.77 -6.33 -0.03
CA ASP A 269 8.65 -5.10 -0.81
C ASP A 269 8.40 -5.45 -2.28
N LEU A 270 7.15 -5.30 -2.71
CA LEU A 270 6.68 -5.47 -4.08
C LEU A 270 6.19 -4.11 -4.64
N SER A 271 6.80 -3.00 -4.20
CA SER A 271 6.47 -1.64 -4.66
C SER A 271 6.92 -1.37 -6.11
N ASP A 272 7.81 -2.22 -6.61
CA ASP A 272 8.39 -2.20 -7.94
C ASP A 272 7.83 -3.34 -8.82
N GLU A 273 7.70 -3.06 -10.12
CA GLU A 273 7.08 -3.99 -11.07
C GLU A 273 7.91 -5.27 -11.28
N ASP A 274 9.23 -5.19 -11.29
CA ASP A 274 10.09 -6.37 -11.47
C ASP A 274 10.01 -7.27 -10.23
N LYS A 275 9.98 -6.67 -9.03
CA LYS A 275 9.76 -7.40 -7.77
C LYS A 275 8.38 -8.08 -7.75
N LEU A 276 7.34 -7.39 -8.20
CA LEU A 276 5.98 -7.91 -8.29
C LEU A 276 5.85 -9.06 -9.28
N ARG A 277 6.56 -9.02 -10.41
CA ARG A 277 6.60 -10.12 -11.39
C ARG A 277 7.37 -11.33 -10.87
N ARG A 278 8.44 -11.10 -10.09
CA ARG A 278 9.32 -12.16 -9.58
C ARG A 278 8.59 -13.23 -8.77
N ILE A 279 7.60 -12.86 -7.94
CA ILE A 279 6.86 -13.83 -7.13
C ILE A 279 6.03 -14.83 -7.96
N LYS A 280 5.79 -14.53 -9.25
CA LYS A 280 5.08 -15.40 -10.21
C LYS A 280 6.01 -16.16 -11.15
N HIS A 281 7.32 -15.96 -11.05
CA HIS A 281 8.25 -16.66 -11.90
C HIS A 281 8.41 -18.12 -11.44
N ILE A 282 8.05 -19.06 -12.30
CA ILE A 282 8.11 -20.50 -11.99
C ILE A 282 9.57 -20.96 -12.00
N LYS A 283 9.99 -21.64 -10.93
CA LYS A 283 11.28 -22.34 -10.85
C LYS A 283 11.09 -23.83 -11.11
N GLU A 284 12.05 -24.42 -11.80
CA GLU A 284 12.13 -25.88 -11.96
C GLU A 284 12.63 -26.58 -10.68
N ASN A 285 13.52 -25.92 -9.93
CA ASN A 285 14.13 -26.46 -8.72
C ASN A 285 13.73 -25.67 -7.47
N LEU A 286 13.40 -26.39 -6.40
CA LEU A 286 13.04 -25.85 -5.09
C LEU A 286 14.24 -25.91 -4.14
N GLU A 287 14.85 -24.76 -3.86
CA GLU A 287 16.05 -24.64 -3.02
C GLU A 287 15.68 -24.56 -1.54
N LEU A 288 14.64 -23.81 -1.20
CA LEU A 288 14.18 -23.55 0.16
C LEU A 288 13.18 -24.60 0.65
N LEU A 289 12.45 -25.22 -0.29
CA LEU A 289 11.30 -26.09 0.01
C LEU A 289 11.50 -27.54 -0.44
N LYS A 290 10.83 -28.45 0.24
CA LYS A 290 10.61 -29.84 -0.19
C LYS A 290 9.16 -30.01 -0.63
N LEU A 291 8.97 -30.77 -1.70
CA LEU A 291 7.66 -31.23 -2.16
C LEU A 291 7.63 -32.75 -2.03
N GLU A 292 6.81 -33.25 -1.10
CA GLU A 292 6.73 -34.68 -0.79
C GLU A 292 5.30 -35.19 -0.98
N ASN A 293 5.16 -36.35 -1.61
CA ASN A 293 3.88 -37.06 -1.70
C ASN A 293 3.70 -37.93 -0.46
N ILE A 294 2.74 -37.58 0.38
CA ILE A 294 2.48 -38.24 1.66
C ILE A 294 1.45 -39.37 1.51
N LYS A 295 0.46 -39.17 0.64
CA LYS A 295 -0.62 -40.11 0.41
C LYS A 295 -0.97 -40.12 -1.07
N SER A 296 -0.94 -41.29 -1.68
CA SER A 296 -1.42 -41.52 -3.05
C SER A 296 -2.69 -42.36 -3.03
N ALA A 297 -3.77 -41.77 -3.49
CA ALA A 297 -5.09 -42.34 -3.68
C ALA A 297 -5.52 -42.35 -5.17
N ASN A 298 -4.67 -41.85 -6.09
CA ASN A 298 -4.88 -41.81 -7.54
C ASN A 298 -6.17 -41.08 -7.93
N GLN A 299 -6.32 -39.84 -7.44
CA GLN A 299 -7.50 -39.01 -7.67
C GLN A 299 -7.22 -37.83 -8.61
N GLU A 300 -8.29 -37.23 -9.13
CA GLU A 300 -8.22 -36.01 -9.93
C GLU A 300 -8.01 -34.74 -9.08
N GLU A 301 -8.18 -34.84 -7.76
CA GLU A 301 -8.03 -33.76 -6.79
C GLU A 301 -6.92 -34.06 -5.78
N VAL A 302 -6.25 -33.02 -5.30
CA VAL A 302 -5.10 -33.15 -4.40
C VAL A 302 -5.20 -32.18 -3.23
N GLY A 303 -4.96 -32.67 -2.02
CA GLY A 303 -4.70 -31.85 -0.85
C GLY A 303 -3.25 -31.38 -0.83
N VAL A 304 -3.04 -30.08 -0.67
CA VAL A 304 -1.71 -29.47 -0.59
C VAL A 304 -1.55 -28.79 0.76
N VAL A 305 -0.62 -29.33 1.55
CA VAL A 305 -0.30 -28.82 2.87
C VAL A 305 0.92 -27.92 2.77
N ILE A 306 0.80 -26.64 3.13
CA ILE A 306 1.91 -25.69 3.09
C ILE A 306 2.36 -25.42 4.52
N TYR A 307 3.55 -25.89 4.89
CA TYR A 307 3.99 -25.97 6.28
C TYR A 307 5.28 -25.18 6.55
N PHE A 308 5.10 -24.05 7.24
CA PHE A 308 6.18 -23.16 7.72
C PHE A 308 6.07 -22.83 9.21
N ALA A 309 4.93 -23.11 9.87
CA ALA A 309 4.79 -22.89 11.30
C ALA A 309 5.65 -23.87 12.13
N SER A 310 5.66 -23.69 13.46
CA SER A 310 6.35 -24.60 14.38
C SER A 310 5.61 -25.93 14.60
N HIS A 311 4.29 -25.96 14.36
CA HIS A 311 3.46 -27.15 14.54
C HIS A 311 2.93 -27.64 13.20
N SER A 312 3.11 -28.93 12.95
CA SER A 312 2.72 -29.54 11.67
C SER A 312 1.20 -29.69 11.57
N PRO A 313 0.56 -29.14 10.51
CA PRO A 313 -0.86 -29.34 10.25
C PRO A 313 -1.15 -30.73 9.66
N LEU A 314 -0.13 -31.53 9.33
CA LEU A 314 -0.28 -32.73 8.50
C LEU A 314 -1.24 -33.76 9.12
N GLY A 315 -1.13 -34.01 10.42
CA GLY A 315 -2.00 -34.98 11.10
C GLY A 315 -3.48 -34.61 10.98
N ASP A 316 -3.80 -33.33 11.12
CA ASP A 316 -5.17 -32.82 11.02
C ASP A 316 -5.69 -32.87 9.58
N VAL A 317 -4.84 -32.58 8.60
CA VAL A 317 -5.20 -32.70 7.18
C VAL A 317 -5.40 -34.15 6.77
N LEU A 318 -4.58 -35.08 7.27
CA LEU A 318 -4.75 -36.50 7.01
C LEU A 318 -6.11 -36.99 7.52
N ARG A 319 -6.50 -36.63 8.75
CA ARG A 319 -7.84 -36.92 9.29
C ARG A 319 -8.96 -36.31 8.45
N PHE A 320 -8.82 -35.04 8.03
CA PHE A 320 -9.77 -34.41 7.11
C PHE A 320 -9.90 -35.18 5.79
N SER A 321 -8.79 -35.73 5.27
CA SER A 321 -8.74 -36.40 3.97
C SER A 321 -9.29 -37.83 3.97
N GLU A 322 -9.52 -38.45 5.13
CA GLU A 322 -10.00 -39.84 5.25
C GLU A 322 -11.34 -40.02 4.52
N ASN A 323 -12.25 -39.05 4.68
CA ASN A 323 -13.58 -39.11 4.08
C ASN A 323 -13.62 -38.69 2.59
N LYS A 324 -12.55 -38.09 2.07
CA LYS A 324 -12.48 -37.56 0.70
C LYS A 324 -11.57 -38.34 -0.23
N ASN A 325 -10.77 -39.25 0.32
CA ASN A 325 -9.81 -40.07 -0.42
C ASN A 325 -8.83 -39.27 -1.31
N LEU A 326 -8.36 -38.10 -0.86
CA LEU A 326 -7.46 -37.24 -1.65
C LEU A 326 -6.01 -37.76 -1.70
N ASP A 327 -5.32 -37.48 -2.81
CA ASP A 327 -3.85 -37.43 -2.82
C ASP A 327 -3.40 -36.30 -1.90
N ILE A 328 -2.32 -36.47 -1.13
CA ILE A 328 -1.80 -35.44 -0.22
C ILE A 328 -0.34 -35.16 -0.53
N PHE A 329 -0.05 -33.90 -0.87
CA PHE A 329 1.31 -33.38 -0.98
C PHE A 329 1.61 -32.42 0.16
N LEU A 330 2.83 -32.50 0.67
CA LEU A 330 3.39 -31.60 1.66
C LEU A 330 4.43 -30.70 0.99
N ILE A 331 4.21 -29.39 1.03
CA ILE A 331 5.20 -28.36 0.74
C ILE A 331 5.76 -27.89 2.07
N GLU A 332 7.02 -28.22 2.32
CA GLU A 332 7.65 -28.01 3.62
C GLU A 332 8.93 -27.17 3.50
N ALA A 333 9.12 -26.19 4.39
CA ALA A 333 10.40 -25.49 4.51
C ALA A 333 11.52 -26.44 4.97
N LYS A 334 12.69 -26.39 4.33
CA LYS A 334 13.86 -27.21 4.73
C LYS A 334 14.39 -26.80 6.11
N ASP A 335 14.82 -25.54 6.23
CA ASP A 335 15.57 -25.04 7.40
C ASP A 335 14.91 -23.83 8.09
N LEU A 336 13.71 -23.42 7.66
CA LEU A 336 13.09 -22.13 8.04
C LEU A 336 11.80 -22.27 8.88
N LYS A 337 11.48 -23.47 9.37
CA LYS A 337 10.24 -23.73 10.12
C LYS A 337 10.19 -22.97 11.43
N GLY A 338 9.08 -22.28 11.68
CA GLY A 338 8.82 -21.54 12.91
C GLY A 338 9.72 -20.32 13.15
N ASN A 339 10.68 -20.05 12.26
CA ASN A 339 11.69 -19.02 12.47
C ASN A 339 12.23 -18.47 11.15
N ILE A 340 11.35 -17.92 10.31
CA ILE A 340 11.79 -17.18 9.12
C ILE A 340 12.43 -15.86 9.59
N PRO A 341 13.68 -15.57 9.23
CA PRO A 341 14.35 -14.36 9.69
C PRO A 341 13.62 -13.08 9.28
N ILE A 342 13.49 -12.13 10.21
CA ILE A 342 12.86 -10.83 9.98
C ILE A 342 13.91 -9.81 9.52
N PRO A 343 13.71 -9.12 8.38
CA PRO A 343 14.58 -8.04 7.95
C PRO A 343 14.54 -6.87 8.93
N LYS A 344 15.71 -6.38 9.39
CA LYS A 344 15.82 -5.13 10.14
C LYS A 344 16.61 -4.09 9.36
N LYS A 345 16.08 -2.87 9.27
CA LYS A 345 16.59 -1.81 8.38
C LYS A 345 18.08 -1.47 8.56
N ASN A 346 18.59 -1.59 9.79
CA ASN A 346 19.97 -1.23 10.12
C ASN A 346 20.95 -2.42 10.07
N GLU A 347 20.50 -3.58 9.57
CA GLU A 347 21.33 -4.76 9.40
C GLU A 347 21.79 -4.88 7.94
N GLU A 348 23.05 -5.26 7.73
CA GLU A 348 23.65 -5.36 6.38
C GLU A 348 22.91 -6.36 5.47
N ASN A 349 22.24 -7.35 6.07
CA ASN A 349 21.51 -8.40 5.37
C ASN A 349 20.05 -8.01 5.04
N PHE A 350 19.61 -6.78 5.30
CA PHE A 350 18.21 -6.36 5.15
C PHE A 350 17.60 -6.74 3.80
N PHE A 351 18.24 -6.36 2.69
CA PHE A 351 17.75 -6.67 1.35
C PHE A 351 17.80 -8.17 1.03
N THR A 352 18.79 -8.88 1.55
CA THR A 352 18.89 -10.34 1.42
C THR A 352 17.70 -11.02 2.11
N LEU A 353 17.33 -10.55 3.30
CA LEU A 353 16.19 -11.08 4.03
C LEU A 353 14.85 -10.71 3.37
N LEU A 354 14.67 -9.49 2.85
CA LEU A 354 13.47 -9.15 2.06
C LEU A 354 13.31 -10.06 0.82
N ASN A 355 14.43 -10.34 0.15
CA ASN A 355 14.45 -11.26 -0.98
C ASN A 355 14.10 -12.69 -0.56
N LEU A 356 14.55 -13.16 0.61
CA LEU A 356 14.23 -14.50 1.11
C LEU A 356 12.72 -14.73 1.21
N TRP A 357 11.97 -13.77 1.78
CA TRP A 357 10.51 -13.89 1.87
C TRP A 357 9.85 -13.95 0.49
N SER A 358 10.35 -13.18 -0.47
CA SER A 358 9.85 -13.19 -1.86
C SER A 358 10.15 -14.52 -2.55
N GLU A 359 11.33 -15.08 -2.29
CA GLU A 359 11.76 -16.39 -2.81
C GLU A 359 10.93 -17.54 -2.23
N ILE A 360 10.57 -17.48 -0.95
CA ILE A 360 9.66 -18.44 -0.33
C ILE A 360 8.31 -18.46 -1.08
N VAL A 361 7.70 -17.28 -1.29
CA VAL A 361 6.43 -17.18 -2.03
C VAL A 361 6.58 -17.76 -3.44
N ARG A 362 7.68 -17.43 -4.13
CA ARG A 362 7.98 -17.91 -5.48
C ARG A 362 8.12 -19.43 -5.55
N GLU A 363 8.80 -20.05 -4.59
CA GLU A 363 8.97 -21.51 -4.55
C GLU A 363 7.67 -22.24 -4.21
N ILE A 364 6.86 -21.70 -3.29
CA ILE A 364 5.53 -22.26 -3.03
C ILE A 364 4.69 -22.19 -4.31
N TYR A 365 4.66 -21.04 -4.98
CA TYR A 365 3.94 -20.87 -6.24
C TYR A 365 4.43 -21.84 -7.33
N SER A 366 5.75 -22.06 -7.42
CA SER A 366 6.34 -23.02 -8.36
C SER A 366 5.90 -24.45 -8.08
N ALA A 367 5.92 -24.87 -6.81
CA ALA A 367 5.44 -26.18 -6.38
C ALA A 367 3.93 -26.36 -6.68
N LEU A 368 3.11 -25.33 -6.45
CA LEU A 368 1.69 -25.38 -6.79
C LEU A 368 1.47 -25.52 -8.31
N ASN A 369 2.27 -24.88 -9.16
CA ASN A 369 2.18 -25.06 -10.62
C ASN A 369 2.54 -26.48 -11.05
N MET A 370 3.57 -27.09 -10.44
CA MET A 370 3.92 -28.49 -10.70
C MET A 370 2.78 -29.46 -10.41
N LEU A 371 1.92 -29.14 -9.44
CA LEU A 371 0.75 -29.95 -9.08
C LEU A 371 -0.48 -29.59 -9.93
N LYS A 372 -0.69 -28.31 -10.23
CA LYS A 372 -1.82 -27.82 -11.05
C LYS A 372 -1.89 -28.50 -12.42
N ASP A 373 -0.76 -28.79 -13.04
CA ASP A 373 -0.74 -29.45 -14.36
C ASP A 373 -1.10 -30.94 -14.28
N ARG A 374 -1.10 -31.53 -13.08
CA ARG A 374 -1.39 -32.96 -12.83
C ARG A 374 -2.79 -33.20 -12.25
N TYR A 375 -3.34 -32.22 -11.54
CA TYR A 375 -4.60 -32.33 -10.82
C TYR A 375 -5.59 -31.26 -11.25
N LYS A 376 -6.88 -31.61 -11.34
CA LYS A 376 -7.95 -30.69 -11.76
C LYS A 376 -8.30 -29.66 -10.71
N LYS A 377 -8.12 -30.00 -9.43
CA LYS A 377 -8.44 -29.15 -8.28
C LYS A 377 -7.47 -29.37 -7.12
N LEU A 378 -7.08 -28.26 -6.48
CA LEU A 378 -6.22 -28.27 -5.30
C LEU A 378 -7.03 -27.91 -4.05
N HIS A 379 -6.82 -28.61 -2.95
CA HIS A 379 -7.34 -28.27 -1.62
C HIS A 379 -6.19 -27.76 -0.77
N ILE A 380 -6.10 -26.45 -0.57
CA ILE A 380 -4.93 -25.81 0.03
C ILE A 380 -5.15 -25.57 1.52
N PHE A 381 -4.24 -26.12 2.32
CA PHE A 381 -4.20 -25.97 3.77
C PHE A 381 -2.96 -25.15 4.17
N LEU A 382 -3.21 -23.98 4.76
CA LEU A 382 -2.16 -22.98 5.04
C LEU A 382 -1.71 -23.04 6.50
N SER A 383 -0.45 -23.41 6.72
CA SER A 383 0.27 -23.24 7.98
C SER A 383 1.49 -22.35 7.74
N VAL A 384 1.23 -21.11 7.33
CA VAL A 384 2.23 -20.12 6.91
C VAL A 384 1.98 -18.76 7.55
N PRO A 385 3.03 -17.93 7.73
CA PRO A 385 2.87 -16.53 8.08
C PRO A 385 1.94 -15.78 7.11
N VAL A 386 1.13 -14.89 7.66
CA VAL A 386 0.16 -14.05 6.92
C VAL A 386 0.78 -13.36 5.69
N PRO A 387 1.99 -12.76 5.74
CA PRO A 387 2.57 -12.12 4.56
C PRO A 387 2.79 -13.06 3.38
N ILE A 388 3.19 -14.30 3.65
CA ILE A 388 3.36 -15.35 2.64
C ILE A 388 2.00 -15.72 2.05
N ALA A 389 0.98 -15.91 2.88
CA ALA A 389 -0.37 -16.25 2.40
C ALA A 389 -0.94 -15.17 1.48
N PHE A 390 -0.82 -13.88 1.85
CA PHE A 390 -1.29 -12.77 1.02
C PHE A 390 -0.58 -12.72 -0.34
N CYS A 391 0.76 -12.74 -0.34
CA CYS A 391 1.52 -12.67 -1.59
C CYS A 391 1.38 -13.92 -2.45
N LEU A 392 1.20 -15.10 -1.84
CA LEU A 392 0.88 -16.32 -2.56
C LEU A 392 -0.49 -16.21 -3.23
N GLY A 393 -1.49 -15.65 -2.53
CA GLY A 393 -2.79 -15.32 -3.12
C GLY A 393 -2.66 -14.42 -4.35
N MET A 394 -1.84 -13.37 -4.27
CA MET A 394 -1.55 -12.49 -5.42
C MET A 394 -0.90 -13.26 -6.59
N ALA A 395 0.03 -14.16 -6.30
CA ALA A 395 0.73 -14.94 -7.32
C ALA A 395 -0.19 -15.96 -8.00
N VAL A 396 -1.01 -16.66 -7.20
CA VAL A 396 -2.00 -17.63 -7.66
C VAL A 396 -3.11 -16.97 -8.48
N GLY A 397 -3.66 -15.85 -7.99
CA GLY A 397 -4.74 -15.13 -8.63
C GLY A 397 -5.90 -16.06 -9.03
N HIS A 398 -6.49 -15.80 -10.19
CA HIS A 398 -7.57 -16.59 -10.77
C HIS A 398 -7.05 -17.61 -11.82
N PHE A 399 -5.80 -18.07 -11.68
CA PHE A 399 -5.14 -18.95 -12.65
C PHE A 399 -5.07 -20.42 -12.22
N MET A 400 -5.46 -20.73 -11.00
CA MET A 400 -5.39 -22.07 -10.41
C MET A 400 -6.72 -22.39 -9.76
N ASN A 401 -7.29 -23.56 -10.06
CA ASN A 401 -8.53 -24.02 -9.43
C ASN A 401 -8.20 -24.62 -8.06
N ALA A 402 -8.47 -23.85 -7.00
CA ALA A 402 -8.15 -24.25 -5.64
C ALA A 402 -9.24 -23.87 -4.64
N THR A 403 -9.58 -24.78 -3.73
CA THR A 403 -10.33 -24.47 -2.52
C THR A 403 -9.35 -24.15 -1.41
N ILE A 404 -9.52 -22.99 -0.76
CA ILE A 404 -8.73 -22.62 0.41
C ILE A 404 -9.46 -23.07 1.66
N TYR A 405 -8.73 -23.64 2.61
CA TYR A 405 -9.28 -24.11 3.89
C TYR A 405 -8.74 -23.28 5.06
N ASN A 406 -9.58 -23.12 6.08
CA ASN A 406 -9.18 -22.53 7.36
C ASN A 406 -9.26 -23.57 8.47
N TYR A 407 -8.32 -23.49 9.41
CA TYR A 407 -8.29 -24.37 10.57
C TYR A 407 -9.45 -24.06 11.52
N ASN A 408 -10.14 -25.10 11.96
CA ASN A 408 -11.25 -24.99 12.90
C ASN A 408 -10.75 -25.15 14.33
N THR A 409 -10.57 -24.02 15.03
CA THR A 409 -10.18 -24.04 16.44
C THR A 409 -11.29 -24.55 17.37
N LYS A 410 -12.53 -24.67 16.88
CA LYS A 410 -13.71 -25.02 17.67
C LYS A 410 -14.16 -26.49 17.52
N SER A 411 -13.61 -27.23 16.56
CA SER A 411 -14.02 -28.62 16.29
C SER A 411 -12.79 -29.50 16.04
N GLN A 412 -12.65 -30.56 16.82
CA GLN A 412 -11.61 -31.57 16.59
C GLN A 412 -12.00 -32.58 15.51
N ASP A 413 -13.30 -32.83 15.34
CA ASP A 413 -13.84 -33.81 14.38
C ASP A 413 -13.82 -33.28 12.94
N THR A 414 -13.91 -31.96 12.78
CA THR A 414 -13.83 -31.25 11.50
C THR A 414 -12.74 -30.18 11.58
N PRO A 415 -11.45 -30.58 11.53
CA PRO A 415 -10.33 -29.69 11.83
C PRO A 415 -10.13 -28.61 10.77
N TYR A 416 -10.75 -28.74 9.60
CA TYR A 416 -10.73 -27.74 8.54
C TYR A 416 -12.12 -27.55 7.95
N TYR A 417 -12.39 -26.32 7.53
CA TYR A 417 -13.55 -25.97 6.72
C TYR A 417 -13.12 -25.12 5.51
N PRO A 418 -13.81 -25.25 4.37
CA PRO A 418 -13.51 -24.45 3.19
C PRO A 418 -13.87 -22.98 3.45
N VAL A 419 -13.15 -22.04 2.84
CA VAL A 419 -13.46 -20.60 2.94
C VAL A 419 -13.89 -19.99 1.62
N PHE A 420 -13.27 -20.37 0.51
CA PHE A 420 -13.65 -19.95 -0.84
C PHE A 420 -12.91 -20.79 -1.89
N ASP A 421 -13.44 -20.82 -3.10
CA ASP A 421 -12.76 -21.30 -4.30
C ASP A 421 -12.11 -20.12 -5.03
N THR A 422 -10.85 -20.26 -5.45
CA THR A 422 -10.13 -19.22 -6.20
C THR A 422 -10.78 -18.90 -7.56
N PHE A 423 -11.58 -19.83 -8.09
CA PHE A 423 -12.36 -19.67 -9.33
C PHE A 423 -13.75 -19.05 -9.11
N ASP A 424 -14.08 -18.65 -7.89
CA ASP A 424 -15.22 -17.78 -7.66
C ASP A 424 -15.02 -16.45 -8.40
N GLU A 425 -15.90 -16.13 -9.36
CA GLU A 425 -15.81 -14.90 -10.16
C GLU A 425 -15.84 -13.63 -9.28
N ARG A 426 -16.42 -13.70 -8.07
CA ARG A 426 -16.43 -12.58 -7.10
C ARG A 426 -15.00 -12.27 -6.61
N LEU A 427 -14.09 -13.24 -6.60
CA LEU A 427 -12.68 -13.05 -6.23
C LEU A 427 -11.80 -12.52 -7.36
N LYS A 428 -12.30 -12.51 -8.60
CA LYS A 428 -11.52 -12.04 -9.74
C LYS A 428 -11.07 -10.60 -9.52
N SER A 429 -9.77 -10.38 -9.72
CA SER A 429 -9.18 -9.06 -9.58
C SER A 429 -9.65 -8.12 -10.69
N HIS A 430 -10.06 -6.92 -10.31
CA HIS A 430 -10.40 -5.83 -11.22
C HIS A 430 -9.35 -4.69 -11.17
N PHE A 431 -8.23 -4.91 -10.47
CA PHE A 431 -7.19 -3.90 -10.28
C PHE A 431 -6.13 -3.95 -11.38
#